data_AF-B2A172-F1
#
_entry.id   AF-B2A172-F1
#
_cell.length_a   1.000
_cell.length_b   1.000
_cell.length_c   1.000
_cell.angle_alpha   90.00
_cell.angle_beta   90.00
_cell.angle_gamma   90.00
#
_symmetry.space_group_name_H-M   'P 1'
#
loop_
_entity.id
_entity.type
_entity.pdbx_description
1 polymer ?
#
loop_
_entity_poly.entity_id
_entity_poly.type
_entity_poly.pdbx_seq_one_letter_code
_entity_poly.pdbx_strand_id
1 'polypeptide(L)'
;MLKKLKLSHKLFMMFIIGIMIPIIGLSFVVVTNTLPSLRGYVRGEIESQVHLANEEIMEVVDETAILVESLANSQTEIDYDEQELRNMYSNILDMDNYEHIMNVYVGSEDGEMLIEPEQDLGEDYDPRERVWYEGAMQDGETFITEPYEDAGSGDYTVTVSYPLEDSVVGADINLGFLSEYIREISEEYVGSVYIVDRGGTIAAGTEGESNNDRIETLVDDYLEKSMGRKRQGH
;
A
#
# COMPACT_ATOMS: atom_id res chain seq x y z
N MET A 1 16.93 27.00 60.17
CA MET A 1 17.96 28.02 60.45
C MET A 1 19.02 27.94 59.35
N LEU A 2 18.88 28.71 58.26
CA LEU A 2 19.84 28.69 57.15
C LEU A 2 21.17 29.30 57.63
N LYS A 3 22.23 28.50 57.65
CA LYS A 3 23.60 28.92 57.98
C LYS A 3 23.95 30.13 57.13
N LYS A 4 24.43 31.24 57.73
CA LYS A 4 24.79 32.46 56.99
C LYS A 4 25.87 32.11 55.94
N LEU A 5 25.49 32.12 54.67
CA LEU A 5 26.40 31.84 53.56
C LEU A 5 27.47 32.93 53.44
N LYS A 6 28.71 32.51 53.17
CA LYS A 6 29.83 33.43 52.88
C LYS A 6 29.52 34.23 51.61
N LEU A 7 30.00 35.48 51.55
CA LEU A 7 29.74 36.40 50.42
C LEU A 7 30.12 35.78 49.06
N SER A 8 31.24 35.04 48.99
CA SER A 8 31.68 34.34 47.79
C SER A 8 30.65 33.34 47.23
N HIS A 9 29.93 32.65 48.10
CA HIS A 9 28.91 31.67 47.69
C HIS A 9 27.64 32.38 47.22
N LYS A 10 27.32 33.54 47.78
CA LYS A 10 26.18 34.37 47.33
C LYS A 10 26.42 34.92 45.93
N LEU A 11 27.61 35.47 45.66
CA LEU A 11 27.97 35.93 44.31
C LEU A 11 27.98 34.78 43.30
N PHE A 12 28.53 33.63 43.68
CA PHE A 12 28.56 32.44 42.82
C PHE A 12 27.14 31.94 42.45
N MET A 13 26.22 31.88 43.41
CA MET A 13 24.83 31.50 43.13
C MET A 13 24.10 32.53 42.26
N MET A 14 24.32 33.83 42.46
CA MET A 14 23.73 34.86 41.59
C MET A 14 24.22 34.73 40.15
N PHE A 15 25.48 34.35 39.96
CA PHE A 15 26.04 34.09 38.64
C PHE A 15 25.42 32.85 37.99
N ILE A 16 25.27 31.74 38.72
CA ILE A 16 24.58 30.53 38.23
C ILE A 16 23.14 30.84 37.84
N ILE A 17 22.39 31.53 38.71
CA ILE A 17 20.99 31.89 38.44
C ILE A 17 20.89 32.80 37.21
N GLY A 18 21.80 33.77 37.08
CA GLY A 18 21.86 34.67 35.93
C GLY A 18 22.11 33.96 34.60
N ILE A 19 22.84 32.84 34.61
CA ILE A 19 23.08 32.00 33.41
C ILE A 19 21.94 31.00 33.18
N MET A 20 21.36 30.44 34.23
CA MET A 20 20.29 29.44 34.10
C MET A 20 19.00 30.03 33.56
N ILE A 21 18.61 31.23 33.97
CA ILE A 21 17.36 31.88 33.52
C ILE A 21 17.29 31.99 31.98
N PRO A 22 18.29 32.53 31.26
CA PRO A 22 18.24 32.60 29.80
C PRO A 22 18.26 31.22 29.14
N ILE A 23 18.98 30.23 29.69
CA ILE A 23 18.98 28.86 29.16
C ILE A 23 17.59 28.22 29.29
N ILE A 24 16.95 28.36 30.45
CA ILE A 24 15.59 27.84 30.67
C ILE A 24 14.59 28.57 29.77
N GLY A 25 14.72 29.89 29.61
CA GLY A 25 13.89 30.66 28.69
C GLY A 25 14.03 30.22 27.24
N LEU A 26 15.26 30.01 26.77
CA LEU A 26 15.54 29.47 25.44
C LEU A 26 14.99 28.05 25.29
N SER A 27 15.22 27.18 26.28
CA SER A 27 14.69 25.81 26.30
C SER A 27 13.16 25.81 26.25
N PHE A 28 12.52 26.70 27.00
CA PHE A 28 11.07 26.87 26.98
C PHE A 28 10.59 27.27 25.58
N VAL A 29 11.20 28.27 24.95
CA VAL A 29 10.85 28.70 23.59
C VAL A 29 11.02 27.58 22.56
N VAL A 30 12.11 26.80 22.65
CA VAL A 30 12.37 25.65 21.76
C VAL A 30 11.32 24.57 21.94
N VAL A 31 11.00 24.22 23.19
CA VAL A 31 10.03 23.15 23.49
C VAL A 31 8.61 23.55 23.10
N THR A 32 8.22 24.80 23.30
CA THR A 32 6.84 25.25 23.04
C THR A 32 6.59 25.66 21.60
N ASN A 33 7.60 26.17 20.88
CA ASN A 33 7.40 26.71 19.53
C ASN A 33 8.10 25.87 18.46
N THR A 34 9.38 25.53 18.64
CA THR A 34 10.16 24.85 17.59
C THR A 34 9.76 23.39 17.43
N LEU A 35 9.59 22.64 18.53
CA LEU A 35 9.25 21.22 18.45
C LEU A 35 7.87 20.98 17.82
N PRO A 36 6.79 21.70 18.17
CA PRO A 36 5.49 21.52 17.52
C PRO A 36 5.52 21.92 16.04
N SER A 37 6.21 23.02 15.68
CA SER A 37 6.33 23.44 14.28
C SER A 37 7.08 22.41 13.43
N LEU A 38 8.16 21.83 13.96
CA LEU A 38 8.90 20.78 13.27
C LEU A 38 8.04 19.52 13.08
N ARG A 39 7.29 19.10 14.10
CA ARG A 39 6.34 17.99 13.99
C ARG A 39 5.25 18.25 12.96
N GLY A 40 4.73 19.48 12.93
CA GLY A 40 3.74 19.89 11.94
C GLY A 40 4.29 19.86 10.52
N TYR A 41 5.53 20.33 10.32
CA TYR A 41 6.22 20.27 9.03
C TYR A 41 6.41 18.82 8.56
N VAL A 42 6.98 17.95 9.41
CA VAL A 42 7.18 16.53 9.07
C VAL A 42 5.85 15.82 8.80
N ARG A 43 4.82 16.10 9.59
CA ARG A 43 3.49 15.50 9.38
C ARG A 43 2.86 15.96 8.07
N GLY A 44 2.94 17.25 7.75
CA GLY A 44 2.41 17.80 6.50
C GLY A 44 3.13 17.23 5.28
N GLU A 45 4.45 17.03 5.39
CA GLU A 45 5.23 16.33 4.36
C GLU A 45 4.71 14.90 4.17
N ILE A 46 4.64 14.10 5.24
CA ILE A 46 4.13 12.72 5.17
C ILE A 46 2.69 12.67 4.61
N GLU A 47 1.81 13.58 5.02
CA GLU A 47 0.43 13.64 4.51
C GLU A 47 0.40 13.96 3.01
N SER A 48 1.24 14.88 2.54
CA SER A 48 1.38 15.20 1.11
C SER A 48 1.91 14.00 0.32
N GLN A 49 2.86 13.27 0.89
CA GLN A 49 3.43 12.10 0.26
C GLN A 49 2.42 10.95 0.17
N VAL A 50 1.73 10.62 1.27
CA VAL A 50 0.63 9.64 1.25
C VAL A 50 -0.45 10.03 0.24
N HIS A 51 -0.73 11.32 0.07
CA HIS A 51 -1.67 11.78 -0.94
C HIS A 51 -1.20 11.45 -2.37
N LEU A 52 0.06 11.74 -2.71
CA LEU A 52 0.63 11.41 -4.02
C LEU A 52 0.65 9.89 -4.28
N ALA A 53 1.03 9.10 -3.27
CA ALA A 53 1.00 7.64 -3.38
C ALA A 53 -0.42 7.12 -3.65
N ASN A 54 -1.44 7.70 -3.00
CA ASN A 54 -2.83 7.34 -3.27
C ASN A 54 -3.27 7.77 -4.67
N GLU A 55 -2.82 8.93 -5.17
CA GLU A 55 -3.12 9.36 -6.55
C GLU A 55 -2.55 8.36 -7.56
N GLU A 56 -1.30 7.92 -7.37
CA GLU A 56 -0.67 6.91 -8.24
C GLU A 56 -1.40 5.56 -8.18
N ILE A 57 -1.77 5.08 -6.98
CA ILE A 57 -2.55 3.84 -6.84
C ILE A 57 -3.88 3.93 -7.58
N MET A 58 -4.59 5.06 -7.41
CA MET A 58 -5.88 5.26 -8.06
C MET A 58 -5.73 5.34 -9.57
N GLU A 59 -4.66 5.98 -10.08
CA GLU A 59 -4.35 6.01 -11.51
C GLU A 59 -4.13 4.61 -12.08
N VAL A 60 -3.30 3.80 -11.41
CA VAL A 60 -3.05 2.39 -11.79
C VAL A 60 -4.36 1.58 -11.84
N VAL A 61 -5.22 1.73 -10.82
CA VAL A 61 -6.50 1.02 -10.74
C VAL A 61 -7.48 1.50 -11.82
N ASP A 62 -7.57 2.81 -12.06
CA ASP A 62 -8.45 3.40 -13.08
C ASP A 62 -7.99 3.00 -14.50
N GLU A 63 -6.69 3.01 -14.79
CA GLU A 63 -6.13 2.53 -16.05
C GLU A 63 -6.43 1.04 -16.27
N THR A 64 -6.29 0.22 -15.22
CA THR A 64 -6.62 -1.21 -15.27
C THR A 64 -8.12 -1.43 -15.49
N ALA A 65 -8.99 -0.61 -14.87
CA ALA A 65 -10.42 -0.65 -15.10
C ALA A 65 -10.79 -0.35 -16.55
N ILE A 66 -10.21 0.70 -17.13
CA ILE A 66 -10.41 1.07 -18.54
C ILE A 66 -9.95 -0.06 -19.46
N LEU A 67 -8.81 -0.69 -19.16
CA LEU A 67 -8.30 -1.81 -19.94
C LEU A 67 -9.26 -3.00 -19.88
N VAL A 68 -9.65 -3.44 -18.68
CA VAL A 68 -10.52 -4.60 -18.49
C VAL A 68 -11.88 -4.38 -19.14
N GLU A 69 -12.47 -3.19 -19.00
CA GLU A 69 -13.71 -2.83 -19.69
C GLU A 69 -13.53 -2.84 -21.22
N SER A 70 -12.41 -2.32 -21.74
CA SER A 70 -12.12 -2.35 -23.17
C SER A 70 -11.97 -3.78 -23.70
N LEU A 71 -11.36 -4.67 -22.92
CA LEU A 71 -11.18 -6.08 -23.28
C LEU A 71 -12.48 -6.87 -23.19
N ALA A 72 -13.33 -6.56 -22.22
CA ALA A 72 -14.66 -7.16 -22.11
C ALA A 72 -15.52 -6.74 -23.31
N ASN A 73 -15.57 -5.45 -23.62
CA ASN A 73 -16.33 -4.94 -24.75
C ASN A 73 -15.84 -5.48 -26.10
N SER A 74 -14.52 -5.62 -26.32
CA SER A 74 -14.01 -6.19 -27.57
C SER A 74 -14.48 -7.63 -27.80
N GLN A 75 -14.60 -8.43 -26.74
CA GLN A 75 -15.10 -9.81 -26.78
C GLN A 75 -16.60 -9.90 -27.10
N THR A 76 -17.37 -8.85 -26.83
CA THR A 76 -18.79 -8.80 -27.23
C THR A 76 -18.97 -8.48 -28.72
N GLU A 77 -18.02 -7.76 -29.31
CA GLU A 77 -18.07 -7.33 -30.72
C GLU A 77 -17.42 -8.33 -31.68
N ILE A 78 -16.44 -9.07 -31.19
CA ILE A 78 -15.59 -9.98 -31.98
C ILE A 78 -15.61 -11.36 -31.32
N ASP A 79 -16.01 -12.37 -32.11
CA ASP A 79 -15.90 -13.78 -31.74
C ASP A 79 -14.44 -14.22 -31.91
N TYR A 80 -13.66 -14.09 -30.84
CA TYR A 80 -12.27 -14.51 -30.81
C TYR A 80 -12.17 -16.00 -30.52
N ASP A 81 -11.29 -16.70 -31.24
CA ASP A 81 -10.88 -18.02 -30.79
C ASP A 81 -9.93 -17.92 -29.57
N GLU A 82 -9.76 -19.04 -28.85
CA GLU A 82 -8.93 -19.08 -27.64
C GLU A 82 -7.50 -18.56 -27.89
N GLN A 83 -6.91 -18.89 -29.04
CA GLN A 83 -5.55 -18.50 -29.37
C GLN A 83 -5.44 -17.00 -29.69
N GLU A 84 -6.45 -16.44 -30.35
CA GLU A 84 -6.57 -14.99 -30.59
C GLU A 84 -6.72 -14.21 -29.28
N LEU A 85 -7.53 -14.69 -28.33
CA LEU A 85 -7.66 -14.10 -26.99
C LEU A 85 -6.32 -14.13 -26.25
N ARG A 86 -5.66 -15.29 -26.19
CA ARG A 86 -4.34 -15.42 -25.55
C ARG A 86 -3.32 -14.46 -26.13
N ASN A 87 -3.25 -14.37 -27.47
CA ASN A 87 -2.35 -13.43 -28.13
C ASN A 87 -2.70 -11.98 -27.79
N MET A 88 -3.99 -11.63 -27.71
CA MET A 88 -4.41 -10.28 -27.33
C MET A 88 -3.96 -9.95 -25.90
N TYR A 89 -4.21 -10.83 -24.93
CA TYR A 89 -3.81 -10.62 -23.53
C TYR A 89 -2.29 -10.55 -23.38
N SER A 90 -1.55 -11.48 -24.02
CA SER A 90 -0.08 -11.45 -24.00
C SER A 90 0.47 -10.15 -24.59
N ASN A 91 -0.07 -9.67 -25.72
CA ASN A 91 0.41 -8.42 -26.33
C ASN A 91 0.14 -7.18 -25.45
N ILE A 92 -0.89 -7.22 -24.61
CA ILE A 92 -1.22 -6.14 -23.67
C ILE A 92 -0.23 -6.16 -22.51
N LEU A 93 0.02 -7.34 -21.94
CA LEU A 93 0.98 -7.52 -20.85
C LEU A 93 2.42 -7.17 -21.27
N ASP A 94 2.75 -7.29 -22.55
CA ASP A 94 4.05 -6.90 -23.10
C ASP A 94 4.20 -5.37 -23.30
N MET A 95 3.17 -4.56 -23.06
CA MET A 95 3.27 -3.09 -23.17
C MET A 95 3.80 -2.47 -21.88
N ASP A 96 4.80 -1.60 -22.00
CA ASP A 96 5.43 -0.89 -20.86
C ASP A 96 4.43 -0.18 -19.92
N ASN A 97 3.27 0.25 -20.43
CA ASN A 97 2.25 0.93 -19.62
C ASN A 97 1.43 -0.02 -18.72
N TYR A 98 1.58 -1.34 -18.85
CA TYR A 98 0.85 -2.34 -18.07
C TYR A 98 1.77 -3.24 -17.24
N GLU A 99 2.99 -2.78 -16.94
CA GLU A 99 3.95 -3.52 -16.10
C GLU A 99 3.40 -3.86 -14.70
N HIS A 100 2.43 -3.12 -14.19
CA HIS A 100 1.74 -3.40 -12.92
C HIS A 100 0.73 -4.55 -12.98
N ILE A 101 0.32 -4.96 -14.18
CA ILE A 101 -0.64 -6.04 -14.40
C ILE A 101 0.10 -7.36 -14.48
N MET A 102 -0.18 -8.25 -13.54
CA MET A 102 0.46 -9.56 -13.47
C MET A 102 -0.13 -10.55 -14.47
N ASN A 103 -1.45 -10.50 -14.64
CA ASN A 103 -2.19 -11.40 -15.50
C ASN A 103 -3.47 -10.74 -16.00
N VAL A 104 -4.00 -11.26 -17.11
CA VAL A 104 -5.30 -10.93 -17.65
C VAL A 104 -6.02 -12.23 -17.97
N TYR A 105 -7.30 -12.29 -17.67
CA TYR A 105 -8.06 -13.53 -17.79
C TYR A 105 -9.54 -13.31 -18.05
N VAL A 106 -10.20 -14.38 -18.47
CA VAL A 106 -11.65 -14.48 -18.57
C VAL A 106 -12.12 -15.80 -17.96
N GLY A 107 -13.13 -15.72 -17.09
CA GLY A 107 -13.86 -16.87 -16.56
C GLY A 107 -15.27 -16.92 -17.14
N SER A 108 -15.74 -18.08 -17.58
CA SER A 108 -17.11 -18.26 -18.09
C SER A 108 -18.08 -18.77 -17.02
N GLU A 109 -19.38 -18.60 -17.24
CA GLU A 109 -20.44 -19.15 -16.39
C GLU A 109 -20.43 -20.70 -16.34
N ASP A 110 -19.85 -21.33 -17.36
CA ASP A 110 -19.66 -22.78 -17.43
C ASP A 110 -18.47 -23.26 -16.57
N GLY A 111 -17.65 -22.33 -16.07
CA GLY A 111 -16.46 -22.59 -15.26
C GLY A 111 -15.17 -22.75 -16.07
N GLU A 112 -15.19 -22.43 -17.37
CA GLU A 112 -13.97 -22.38 -18.17
C GLU A 112 -13.16 -21.14 -17.80
N MET A 113 -11.84 -21.26 -17.84
CA MET A 113 -10.91 -20.19 -17.46
C MET A 113 -9.80 -20.10 -18.50
N LEU A 114 -9.57 -18.89 -19.00
CA LEU A 114 -8.40 -18.55 -19.80
C LEU A 114 -7.62 -17.48 -19.06
N ILE A 115 -6.34 -17.73 -18.80
CA ILE A 115 -5.43 -16.81 -18.13
C ILE A 115 -4.13 -16.68 -18.92
N GLU A 116 -3.65 -15.44 -19.02
CA GLU A 116 -2.32 -15.11 -19.52
C GLU A 116 -1.55 -14.26 -18.49
N PRO A 117 -0.26 -14.55 -18.23
CA PRO A 117 0.48 -15.71 -18.74
C PRO A 117 -0.14 -17.03 -18.24
N GLU A 118 0.01 -18.11 -19.02
CA GLU A 118 -0.54 -19.43 -18.66
C GLU A 118 -0.04 -19.91 -17.28
N GLN A 119 -0.96 -20.36 -16.42
CA GLN A 119 -0.70 -20.77 -15.04
C GLN A 119 -1.41 -22.09 -14.71
N ASP A 120 -0.81 -22.89 -13.83
CA ASP A 120 -1.43 -24.10 -13.27
C ASP A 120 -2.25 -23.72 -12.03
N LEU A 121 -3.56 -23.61 -12.19
CA LEU A 121 -4.51 -23.23 -11.14
C LEU A 121 -5.01 -24.45 -10.33
N GLY A 122 -4.69 -25.67 -10.76
CA GLY A 122 -5.20 -26.92 -10.21
C GLY A 122 -6.55 -27.36 -10.79
N GLU A 123 -6.82 -28.68 -10.71
CA GLU A 123 -8.02 -29.31 -11.30
C GLU A 123 -9.34 -28.89 -10.63
N ASP A 124 -9.28 -28.41 -9.39
CA ASP A 124 -10.44 -27.99 -8.60
C ASP A 124 -10.71 -26.47 -8.71
N TYR A 125 -9.99 -25.75 -9.57
CA TYR A 125 -10.18 -24.31 -9.73
C TYR A 125 -11.50 -24.00 -10.44
N ASP A 126 -12.36 -23.20 -9.79
CA ASP A 126 -13.58 -22.69 -10.38
C ASP A 126 -13.56 -21.14 -10.33
N PRO A 127 -13.54 -20.44 -11.49
CA PRO A 127 -13.53 -18.97 -11.49
C PRO A 127 -14.77 -18.38 -10.82
N ARG A 128 -15.91 -19.10 -10.80
CA ARG A 128 -17.19 -18.60 -10.28
C ARG A 128 -17.25 -18.53 -8.77
N GLU A 129 -16.39 -19.28 -8.09
CA GLU A 129 -16.25 -19.25 -6.62
C GLU A 129 -15.25 -18.18 -6.16
N ARG A 130 -14.68 -17.39 -7.08
CA ARG A 130 -13.68 -16.37 -6.77
C ARG A 130 -14.34 -15.02 -6.51
N VAL A 131 -13.78 -14.28 -5.55
CA VAL A 131 -14.29 -12.98 -5.10
C VAL A 131 -14.42 -11.95 -6.21
N TRP A 132 -13.51 -11.98 -7.20
CA TRP A 132 -13.57 -11.09 -8.35
C TRP A 132 -14.75 -11.40 -9.28
N TYR A 133 -15.04 -12.69 -9.48
CA TYR A 133 -16.16 -13.11 -10.33
C TYR A 133 -17.50 -12.81 -9.66
N GLU A 134 -17.66 -13.23 -8.40
CA GLU A 134 -18.88 -12.99 -7.64
C GLU A 134 -19.18 -11.50 -7.50
N GLY A 135 -18.14 -10.69 -7.21
CA GLY A 135 -18.29 -9.25 -7.06
C GLY A 135 -18.68 -8.56 -8.37
N ALA A 136 -18.01 -8.87 -9.48
CA ALA A 136 -18.35 -8.31 -10.79
C ALA A 136 -19.77 -8.68 -11.21
N MET A 137 -20.16 -9.95 -11.10
CA MET A 137 -21.52 -10.40 -11.45
C MET A 137 -22.59 -9.80 -10.55
N GLN A 138 -22.28 -9.57 -9.26
CA GLN A 138 -23.21 -8.96 -8.32
C GLN A 138 -23.41 -7.47 -8.60
N ASP A 139 -22.33 -6.74 -8.86
CA ASP A 139 -22.37 -5.29 -9.04
C ASP A 139 -22.86 -4.92 -10.46
N GLY A 140 -22.58 -5.77 -11.46
CA GLY A 140 -23.01 -5.55 -12.84
C GLY A 140 -22.24 -4.46 -13.58
N GLU A 141 -21.12 -4.01 -12.99
CA GLU A 141 -20.19 -3.01 -13.51
C GLU A 141 -18.76 -3.36 -13.05
N THR A 142 -17.78 -2.50 -13.33
CA THR A 142 -16.40 -2.70 -12.88
C THR A 142 -16.35 -2.93 -11.37
N PHE A 143 -15.76 -4.05 -10.96
CA PHE A 143 -15.58 -4.43 -9.57
C PHE A 143 -14.09 -4.55 -9.23
N ILE A 144 -13.73 -4.01 -8.06
CA ILE A 144 -12.37 -4.05 -7.52
C ILE A 144 -12.41 -4.80 -6.19
N THR A 145 -11.61 -5.87 -6.08
CA THR A 145 -11.57 -6.67 -4.84
C THR A 145 -10.87 -5.93 -3.71
N GLU A 146 -11.17 -6.31 -2.45
CA GLU A 146 -10.20 -6.09 -1.38
C GLU A 146 -8.95 -6.97 -1.65
N PRO A 147 -7.78 -6.65 -1.07
CA PRO A 147 -6.59 -7.47 -1.23
C PRO A 147 -6.78 -8.92 -0.81
N TYR A 148 -6.30 -9.86 -1.61
CA TYR A 148 -6.37 -11.29 -1.31
C TYR A 148 -5.15 -12.04 -1.87
N GLU A 149 -4.93 -13.26 -1.39
CA GLU A 149 -3.88 -14.13 -1.91
C GLU A 149 -4.33 -14.76 -3.24
N ASP A 150 -3.58 -14.48 -4.31
CA ASP A 150 -3.83 -15.02 -5.63
C ASP A 150 -3.57 -16.54 -5.67
N ALA A 151 -4.43 -17.26 -6.38
CA ALA A 151 -4.41 -18.72 -6.42
C ALA A 151 -3.26 -19.29 -7.26
N GLY A 152 -2.80 -18.56 -8.27
CA GLY A 152 -1.73 -19.01 -9.17
C GLY A 152 -0.33 -18.70 -8.63
N SER A 153 -0.13 -17.46 -8.16
CA SER A 153 1.16 -16.96 -7.69
C SER A 153 1.40 -17.15 -6.18
N GLY A 154 0.34 -17.11 -5.36
CA GLY A 154 0.44 -17.01 -3.90
C GLY A 154 0.84 -15.62 -3.40
N ASP A 155 0.98 -14.64 -4.28
CA ASP A 155 1.21 -13.25 -3.92
C ASP A 155 -0.11 -12.54 -3.59
N TYR A 156 -0.04 -11.47 -2.82
CA TYR A 156 -1.21 -10.63 -2.57
C TYR A 156 -1.51 -9.73 -3.78
N THR A 157 -2.75 -9.78 -4.24
CA THR A 157 -3.23 -9.03 -5.40
C THR A 157 -4.51 -8.26 -5.09
N VAL A 158 -4.79 -7.29 -5.94
CA VAL A 158 -6.14 -6.75 -6.13
C VAL A 158 -6.54 -7.07 -7.57
N THR A 159 -7.76 -7.57 -7.74
CA THR A 159 -8.31 -7.81 -9.08
C THR A 159 -9.24 -6.67 -9.46
N VAL A 160 -9.06 -6.15 -10.67
CA VAL A 160 -10.06 -5.34 -11.34
C VAL A 160 -10.79 -6.23 -12.34
N SER A 161 -12.12 -6.23 -12.29
CA SER A 161 -12.96 -7.17 -13.04
C SER A 161 -14.16 -6.48 -13.64
N TYR A 162 -14.64 -6.97 -14.78
CA TYR A 162 -15.80 -6.43 -15.48
C TYR A 162 -16.71 -7.57 -15.97
N PRO A 163 -18.02 -7.53 -15.69
CA PRO A 163 -18.95 -8.57 -16.07
C PRO A 163 -19.42 -8.43 -17.53
N LEU A 164 -19.52 -9.56 -18.21
CA LEU A 164 -20.28 -9.77 -19.45
C LEU A 164 -21.55 -10.58 -19.14
N GLU A 165 -22.35 -10.93 -20.15
CA GLU A 165 -23.59 -11.70 -19.94
C GLU A 165 -23.31 -13.08 -19.32
N ASP A 166 -22.33 -13.80 -19.85
CA ASP A 166 -22.02 -15.20 -19.51
C ASP A 166 -20.56 -15.38 -19.04
N SER A 167 -19.83 -14.30 -18.79
CA SER A 167 -18.41 -14.36 -18.40
C SER A 167 -17.97 -13.11 -17.63
N VAL A 168 -16.80 -13.17 -17.00
CA VAL A 168 -16.16 -12.02 -16.33
C VAL A 168 -14.72 -11.94 -16.79
N VAL A 169 -14.31 -10.76 -17.24
CA VAL A 169 -12.91 -10.45 -17.56
C VAL A 169 -12.27 -9.83 -16.33
N GLY A 170 -11.05 -10.24 -16.00
CA GLY A 170 -10.29 -9.75 -14.86
C GLY A 170 -8.82 -9.52 -15.17
N ALA A 171 -8.20 -8.66 -14.38
CA ALA A 171 -6.76 -8.41 -14.39
C ALA A 171 -6.27 -8.22 -12.95
N ASP A 172 -5.17 -8.88 -12.60
CA ASP A 172 -4.57 -8.75 -11.26
C ASP A 172 -3.46 -7.71 -11.24
N ILE A 173 -3.49 -6.88 -10.21
CA ILE A 173 -2.42 -5.97 -9.85
C ILE A 173 -1.64 -6.60 -8.69
N ASN A 174 -0.35 -6.84 -8.89
CA ASN A 174 0.52 -7.36 -7.83
C ASN A 174 0.84 -6.25 -6.83
N LEU A 175 0.40 -6.40 -5.58
CA LEU A 175 0.56 -5.35 -4.57
C LEU A 175 2.01 -5.19 -4.09
N GLY A 176 2.81 -6.26 -4.17
CA GLY A 176 4.23 -6.20 -3.88
C GLY A 176 4.96 -5.31 -4.88
N PHE A 177 4.76 -5.57 -6.17
CA PHE A 177 5.28 -4.74 -7.25
C PHE A 177 4.77 -3.29 -7.15
N LEU A 178 3.48 -3.08 -6.95
CA LEU A 178 2.89 -1.75 -6.80
C LEU A 178 3.52 -0.97 -5.64
N SER A 179 3.78 -1.62 -4.49
CA SER A 179 4.43 -0.97 -3.36
C SER A 179 5.87 -0.53 -3.67
N GLU A 180 6.59 -1.31 -4.47
CA GLU A 180 7.95 -1.00 -4.92
C GLU A 180 7.97 0.10 -5.97
N TYR A 181 7.03 0.07 -6.92
CA TYR A 181 6.83 1.10 -7.94
C TYR A 181 6.52 2.46 -7.31
N ILE A 182 5.59 2.50 -6.34
CA ILE A 182 5.28 3.71 -5.58
C ILE A 182 6.53 4.21 -4.87
N ARG A 183 7.36 3.33 -4.28
CA ARG A 183 8.61 3.75 -3.63
C ARG A 183 9.61 4.35 -4.63
N GLU A 184 9.68 3.83 -5.85
CA GLU A 184 10.64 4.29 -6.86
C GLU A 184 10.28 5.66 -7.45
N ILE A 185 9.01 5.87 -7.84
CA ILE A 185 8.53 7.19 -8.31
C ILE A 185 8.74 8.27 -7.26
N SER A 186 8.74 7.83 -6.02
CA SER A 186 8.75 8.65 -4.85
C SER A 186 10.17 8.75 -4.28
N GLU A 187 11.14 9.07 -5.15
CA GLU A 187 12.59 9.18 -4.87
C GLU A 187 12.93 10.03 -3.62
N GLU A 188 12.01 10.90 -3.19
CA GLU A 188 12.13 11.77 -2.01
C GLU A 188 11.72 11.09 -0.68
N TYR A 189 11.27 9.82 -0.72
CA TYR A 189 10.71 9.13 0.43
C TYR A 189 11.81 8.58 1.35
N VAL A 190 11.79 9.06 2.58
CA VAL A 190 12.56 8.47 3.68
C VAL A 190 11.63 7.57 4.48
N GLY A 191 11.41 6.34 4.01
CA GLY A 191 10.58 5.38 4.73
C GLY A 191 10.17 4.17 3.90
N SER A 192 9.37 3.32 4.52
CA SER A 192 8.84 2.08 3.95
C SER A 192 7.36 2.31 3.58
N VAL A 193 6.92 1.80 2.43
CA VAL A 193 5.53 1.93 1.96
C VAL A 193 4.79 0.64 2.26
N TYR A 194 3.57 0.76 2.75
CA TYR A 194 2.68 -0.37 3.04
C TYR A 194 1.31 -0.12 2.45
N ILE A 195 0.74 -1.15 1.83
CA ILE A 195 -0.65 -1.19 1.39
C ILE A 195 -1.42 -1.97 2.45
N VAL A 196 -2.50 -1.36 2.95
CA VAL A 196 -3.32 -1.93 4.04
C VAL A 196 -4.78 -2.03 3.62
N ASP A 197 -5.44 -3.10 4.03
CA ASP A 197 -6.88 -3.24 3.87
C ASP A 197 -7.64 -2.32 4.85
N ARG A 198 -8.97 -2.25 4.71
CA ARG A 198 -9.83 -1.45 5.62
C ARG A 198 -9.82 -1.93 7.08
N GLY A 199 -9.40 -3.17 7.32
CA GLY A 199 -9.27 -3.79 8.64
C GLY A 199 -7.93 -3.48 9.33
N GLY A 200 -6.98 -2.87 8.62
CA GLY A 200 -5.62 -2.58 9.09
C GLY A 200 -4.65 -3.75 8.93
N THR A 201 -5.00 -4.74 8.12
CA THR A 201 -4.12 -5.84 7.71
C THR A 201 -3.20 -5.36 6.60
N ILE A 202 -1.92 -5.71 6.67
CA ILE A 202 -0.95 -5.38 5.63
C ILE A 202 -1.09 -6.38 4.48
N ALA A 203 -1.38 -5.84 3.30
CA ALA A 203 -1.48 -6.60 2.07
C ALA A 203 -0.14 -6.68 1.33
N ALA A 204 0.67 -5.61 1.38
CA ALA A 204 2.01 -5.57 0.80
C ALA A 204 2.87 -4.48 1.44
N GLY A 205 4.19 -4.57 1.29
CA GLY A 205 5.10 -3.48 1.63
C GLY A 205 6.55 -3.70 1.20
N THR A 206 7.32 -2.61 1.18
CA THR A 206 8.67 -2.54 0.57
C THR A 206 9.80 -3.21 1.37
N GLU A 207 9.51 -3.72 2.57
CA GLU A 207 10.50 -4.38 3.44
C GLU A 207 10.29 -5.90 3.58
N GLY A 208 9.44 -6.49 2.74
CA GLY A 208 9.17 -7.94 2.77
C GLY A 208 8.57 -8.42 4.08
N GLU A 209 7.88 -7.53 4.80
CA GLU A 209 7.14 -7.87 6.01
C GLU A 209 5.95 -8.75 5.66
N SER A 210 5.63 -9.68 6.55
CA SER A 210 4.63 -10.72 6.30
C SER A 210 3.31 -10.09 5.89
N ASN A 211 2.85 -10.42 4.69
CA ASN A 211 1.46 -10.23 4.33
C ASN A 211 0.61 -10.87 5.45
N ASN A 212 -0.45 -10.17 5.86
CA ASN A 212 -1.36 -10.54 6.95
C ASN A 212 -0.98 -10.09 8.40
N ASP A 213 0.10 -9.34 8.60
CA ASP A 213 0.33 -8.67 9.89
C ASP A 213 -0.56 -7.42 10.06
N ARG A 214 -0.85 -7.03 11.31
CA ARG A 214 -1.56 -5.77 11.59
C ARG A 214 -0.57 -4.59 11.56
N ILE A 215 -0.96 -3.50 10.90
CA ILE A 215 -0.15 -2.27 10.86
C ILE A 215 0.19 -1.72 12.25
N GLU A 216 -0.70 -1.93 13.24
CA GLU A 216 -0.46 -1.55 14.63
C GLU A 216 0.77 -2.24 15.24
N THR A 217 0.98 -3.52 14.90
CA THR A 217 2.12 -4.31 15.39
C THR A 217 3.43 -3.74 14.86
N LEU A 218 3.45 -3.32 13.58
CA LEU A 218 4.62 -2.66 12.99
C LEU A 218 4.92 -1.33 13.65
N VAL A 219 3.91 -0.49 13.81
CA VAL A 219 4.05 0.81 14.47
C VAL A 219 4.61 0.64 15.88
N ASP A 220 4.10 -0.32 16.63
CA ASP A 220 4.60 -0.63 17.98
C ASP A 220 6.06 -1.09 17.97
N ASP A 221 6.45 -1.98 17.07
CA ASP A 221 7.85 -2.46 16.97
C ASP A 221 8.82 -1.32 16.60
N TYR A 222 8.43 -0.44 15.67
CA TYR A 222 9.20 0.77 15.33
C TYR A 222 9.34 1.72 16.53
N LEU A 223 8.26 1.92 17.30
CA LEU A 223 8.29 2.75 18.51
C LEU A 223 9.16 2.13 19.61
N GLU A 224 9.14 0.81 19.79
CA GLU A 224 10.01 0.12 20.74
C GLU A 224 11.49 0.22 20.36
N LYS A 225 11.81 -0.05 19.09
CA LYS A 225 13.18 0.08 18.54
C LYS A 225 13.71 1.51 18.67
N SER A 226 12.91 2.52 18.28
CA SER A 226 13.31 3.93 18.36
C SER A 226 13.45 4.44 19.81
N MET A 227 12.69 3.88 20.75
CA MET A 227 12.84 4.17 22.18
C MET A 227 13.90 3.31 22.88
N GLY A 228 14.60 2.41 22.18
CA GLY A 228 15.65 1.55 22.72
C GLY A 228 15.14 0.50 23.72
N ARG A 229 13.86 0.13 23.66
CA ARG A 229 13.25 -0.90 24.52
C ARG A 229 13.28 -2.22 23.75
N LYS A 230 14.08 -3.19 24.21
CA LYS A 230 14.04 -4.57 23.67
C LYS A 230 12.82 -5.30 24.22
N ARG A 231 12.07 -6.02 23.36
CA ARG A 231 11.07 -7.03 23.78
C ARG A 231 11.71 -7.96 24.81
N GLN A 232 11.19 -7.96 26.04
CA GLN A 232 11.36 -9.11 26.91
C GLN A 232 10.45 -10.20 26.34
N GLY A 233 11.06 -11.21 25.72
CA GLY A 233 10.36 -12.26 25.01
C GLY A 233 9.34 -13.02 25.87
N HIS A 234 8.27 -13.45 25.22
CA HIS A 234 7.47 -14.60 25.58
C HIS A 234 7.33 -15.49 24.34
#